data_AF-A0A367LWT5-F1
#
_entry.id   AF-A0A367LWT5-F1
#
_cell.length_a   1.000
_cell.length_b   1.000
_cell.length_c   1.000
_cell.angle_alpha   90.00
_cell.angle_beta   90.00
_cell.angle_gamma   90.00
#
_symmetry.space_group_name_H-M   'P 1'
#
loop_
_entity.id
_entity.type
_entity.pdbx_description
1 polymer ?
#
loop_
_entity_poly.entity_id
_entity_poly.type
_entity_poly.pdbx_seq_one_letter_code
_entity_poly.pdbx_strand_id
1 'polypeptide(L)'
;TSAAQQGRNQNGEYNILDSIIAETRLSPDDAAYDIAKRGVSAFIEELLKPQNDGEPVKKAMVDRMIAEIDAKLSTQMDEILHHPDFQALESAWRGLQLLVDRTNFRENIK
;
A
#
# COMPACT_ATOMS: atom_id res chain seq x y z
N THR A 1 -7.84 57.08 3.34
CA THR A 1 -8.84 56.08 2.90
C THR A 1 -8.23 55.26 1.78
N SER A 2 -8.28 53.94 1.92
CA SER A 2 -7.96 52.89 0.94
C SER A 2 -6.48 52.55 0.63
N ALA A 3 -6.27 51.23 0.42
CA ALA A 3 -5.07 50.45 0.06
C ALA A 3 -4.09 50.17 1.23
N ALA A 4 -3.74 48.93 1.60
CA ALA A 4 -3.83 47.65 0.91
C ALA A 4 -3.94 46.51 1.95
N GLN A 5 -4.91 45.62 1.76
CA GLN A 5 -5.01 44.38 2.52
C GLN A 5 -5.54 43.28 1.59
N GLN A 6 -4.63 42.77 0.77
CA GLN A 6 -4.83 41.55 -0.02
C GLN A 6 -3.55 40.73 0.13
N GLY A 7 -3.68 39.58 0.79
CA GLY A 7 -2.56 38.70 1.09
C GLY A 7 -2.91 37.64 2.12
N ARG A 8 -4.07 36.98 1.96
CA ARG A 8 -4.43 35.80 2.76
C ARG A 8 -5.47 35.03 1.96
N ASN A 9 -5.03 33.99 1.25
CA ASN A 9 -5.82 32.83 0.82
C ASN A 9 -4.94 31.89 -0.03
N GLN A 10 -3.94 31.25 0.59
CA GLN A 10 -3.22 30.09 0.02
C GLN A 10 -2.83 29.03 1.09
N ASN A 11 -3.39 29.09 2.30
CA ASN A 11 -2.98 28.22 3.43
C ASN A 11 -4.05 27.19 3.84
N GLY A 12 -5.08 26.96 3.02
CA GLY A 12 -6.25 26.15 3.36
C GLY A 12 -6.09 24.64 3.14
N GLU A 13 -5.31 24.21 2.14
CA GLU A 13 -5.18 22.79 1.80
C GLU A 13 -4.22 22.04 2.73
N TYR A 14 -3.14 22.69 3.18
CA TYR A 14 -2.17 22.06 4.08
C TYR A 14 -2.74 21.80 5.49
N ASN A 15 -3.70 22.62 5.95
CA ASN A 15 -4.20 22.55 7.34
C ASN A 15 -5.20 21.40 7.59
N ILE A 16 -5.98 21.00 6.58
CA ILE A 16 -7.00 19.96 6.71
C ILE A 16 -6.35 18.58 6.68
N LEU A 17 -5.37 18.37 5.80
CA LEU A 17 -4.57 17.15 5.76
C LEU A 17 -3.77 16.96 7.05
N ASP A 18 -3.11 18.02 7.53
CA ASP A 18 -2.31 17.95 8.75
C ASP A 18 -3.18 17.70 10.01
N SER A 19 -4.41 18.23 10.04
CA SER A 19 -5.36 17.98 11.15
C SER A 19 -5.94 16.56 11.15
N ILE A 20 -6.19 15.96 9.98
CA ILE A 20 -6.62 14.56 9.88
C ILE A 20 -5.50 13.61 10.32
N ILE A 21 -4.25 13.89 9.94
CA ILE A 21 -3.11 13.04 10.31
C ILE A 21 -2.77 13.20 11.81
N ALA A 22 -2.94 14.39 12.38
CA ALA A 22 -2.81 14.60 13.82
C ALA A 22 -3.83 13.79 14.64
N GLU A 23 -5.07 13.63 14.13
CA GLU A 23 -6.10 12.82 14.77
C GLU A 23 -5.74 11.32 14.80
N THR A 24 -4.92 10.85 13.85
CA THR A 24 -4.45 9.45 13.80
C THR A 24 -3.37 9.09 14.84
N ARG A 25 -3.04 9.98 15.79
CA ARG A 25 -2.03 9.79 16.86
C ARG A 25 -0.61 9.49 16.34
N LEU A 26 -0.30 9.80 15.07
CA LEU A 26 1.05 9.72 14.55
C LEU A 26 1.80 11.03 14.79
N SER A 27 3.02 10.94 15.34
CA SER A 27 3.92 12.08 15.46
C SER A 27 4.59 12.38 14.10
N PRO A 28 4.82 13.65 13.73
CA PRO A 28 5.56 14.01 12.51
C PRO A 28 6.99 13.46 12.43
N ASP A 29 7.56 13.04 13.56
CA ASP A 29 8.91 12.45 13.66
C ASP A 29 8.92 10.92 13.40
N ASP A 30 7.74 10.32 13.22
CA ASP A 30 7.60 8.90 12.99
C ASP A 30 7.78 8.59 11.49
N ALA A 31 8.59 7.58 11.16
CA ALA A 31 8.79 7.14 9.78
C ALA A 31 7.47 6.73 9.10
N ALA A 32 6.47 6.35 9.91
CA ALA A 32 5.12 6.05 9.47
C ALA A 32 4.29 7.27 9.04
N TYR A 33 4.66 8.50 9.44
CA TYR A 33 3.94 9.73 9.09
C TYR A 33 3.97 9.99 7.58
N ASP A 34 5.14 9.88 6.96
CA ASP A 34 5.31 10.10 5.53
C ASP A 34 4.58 9.04 4.69
N ILE A 35 4.47 7.81 5.21
CA ILE A 35 3.76 6.71 4.58
C ILE A 35 2.25 6.95 4.67
N ALA A 36 1.76 7.34 5.85
CA ALA A 36 0.36 7.68 6.07
C ALA A 36 -0.07 8.88 5.21
N LYS A 37 0.74 9.94 5.14
CA LYS A 37 0.48 11.14 4.31
C LYS A 37 0.35 10.78 2.83
N ARG A 38 1.25 9.95 2.31
CA ARG A 38 1.17 9.43 0.94
C ARG A 38 -0.09 8.60 0.71
N GLY A 39 -0.42 7.71 1.65
CA GLY A 39 -1.63 6.87 1.57
C GLY A 39 -2.92 7.67 1.58
N VAL A 40 -3.05 8.65 2.49
CA VAL A 40 -4.23 9.52 2.59
C VAL A 40 -4.37 10.43 1.37
N SER A 41 -3.26 10.95 0.83
CA SER A 41 -3.29 11.78 -0.39
C SER A 41 -3.77 10.99 -1.60
N ALA A 42 -3.22 9.79 -1.82
CA ALA A 42 -3.66 8.90 -2.90
C ALA A 42 -5.13 8.46 -2.73
N PHE A 43 -5.57 8.26 -1.49
CA PHE A 43 -6.96 7.92 -1.19
C PHE A 43 -7.94 9.06 -1.52
N ILE A 44 -7.58 10.31 -1.18
CA ILE A 44 -8.40 11.48 -1.52
C ILE A 44 -8.47 11.66 -3.04
N GLU A 45 -7.37 11.47 -3.76
CA GLU A 45 -7.36 11.53 -5.23
C GLU A 45 -8.30 10.49 -5.86
N GLU A 46 -8.36 9.28 -5.29
CA GLU A 46 -9.28 8.23 -5.73
C GLU A 46 -10.74 8.54 -5.38
N LEU A 47 -11.01 9.14 -4.23
CA LEU A 47 -12.36 9.56 -3.82
C LEU A 47 -12.91 10.70 -4.68
N LEU A 48 -12.03 11.58 -5.17
CA LEU A 48 -12.42 12.70 -6.05
C LEU A 48 -12.75 12.27 -7.49
N LYS A 49 -12.53 11.00 -7.84
CA LYS A 49 -12.96 10.49 -9.15
C LYS A 49 -14.49 10.47 -9.24
N PRO A 50 -15.07 10.88 -10.38
CA PRO A 50 -16.53 11.02 -10.56
C PRO A 50 -17.33 9.71 -10.39
N GLN A 51 -16.65 8.58 -10.26
CA GLN A 51 -17.26 7.27 -9.98
C GLN A 51 -17.73 7.12 -8.52
N ASN A 52 -17.27 8.00 -7.62
CA ASN A 52 -17.51 7.95 -6.17
C ASN A 52 -18.39 9.12 -5.65
N ASP A 53 -19.02 9.86 -6.55
CA ASP A 53 -19.78 11.08 -6.21
C ASP A 53 -21.05 10.73 -5.40
N GLY A 54 -21.07 11.12 -4.12
CA GLY A 54 -22.26 11.08 -3.27
C GLY A 54 -22.37 9.92 -2.27
N GLU A 55 -21.41 8.99 -2.20
CA GLU A 55 -21.39 7.98 -1.13
C GLU A 55 -20.56 8.45 0.08
N PRO A 56 -21.10 8.44 1.32
CA PRO A 56 -20.28 8.66 2.49
C PRO A 56 -19.23 7.55 2.59
N VAL A 57 -17.97 7.93 2.79
CA VAL A 57 -16.82 7.02 2.90
C VAL A 57 -17.05 6.07 4.07
N LYS A 58 -17.57 4.88 3.76
CA LYS A 58 -17.75 3.80 4.72
C LYS A 58 -16.52 2.90 4.66
N LYS A 59 -16.18 2.29 5.79
CA LYS A 59 -15.17 1.22 5.86
C LYS A 59 -15.34 0.17 4.74
N ALA A 60 -16.58 -0.16 4.40
CA ALA A 60 -16.91 -1.09 3.32
C ALA A 60 -16.39 -0.67 1.92
N MET A 61 -16.30 0.64 1.64
CA MET A 61 -15.73 1.14 0.38
C MET A 61 -14.22 0.92 0.33
N VAL A 62 -13.53 1.16 1.45
CA VAL A 62 -12.09 0.88 1.58
C VAL A 62 -11.83 -0.61 1.44
N ASP A 63 -12.62 -1.45 2.12
CA ASP A 63 -12.51 -2.91 2.01
C ASP A 63 -12.73 -3.38 0.56
N ARG A 64 -13.66 -2.76 -0.19
CA ARG A 64 -13.87 -3.03 -1.62
C ARG A 64 -12.67 -2.64 -2.47
N MET A 65 -12.09 -1.47 -2.23
CA MET A 65 -10.90 -1.00 -2.94
C MET A 65 -9.69 -1.90 -2.68
N ILE A 66 -9.49 -2.35 -1.44
CA ILE A 66 -8.43 -3.31 -1.09
C ILE A 66 -8.66 -4.62 -1.84
N ALA A 67 -9.88 -5.16 -1.85
CA ALA A 67 -10.20 -6.39 -2.56
C ALA A 67 -9.94 -6.29 -4.08
N GLU A 68 -10.24 -5.14 -4.70
CA GLU A 68 -9.94 -4.90 -6.11
C GLU A 68 -8.43 -4.85 -6.40
N ILE A 69 -7.65 -4.25 -5.49
CA ILE A 69 -6.17 -4.24 -5.59
C ILE A 69 -5.62 -5.65 -5.43
N ASP A 70 -6.06 -6.38 -4.40
CA ASP A 70 -5.64 -7.75 -4.12
C ASP A 70 -5.96 -8.68 -5.29
N ALA A 71 -7.12 -8.52 -5.93
CA ALA A 71 -7.46 -9.30 -7.12
C ALA A 71 -6.50 -9.03 -8.29
N LYS A 72 -6.13 -7.77 -8.54
CA LYS A 72 -5.18 -7.40 -9.60
C LYS A 72 -3.77 -7.93 -9.29
N LEU A 73 -3.32 -7.77 -8.05
CA LEU A 73 -2.02 -8.28 -7.60
C LEU A 73 -1.97 -9.81 -7.65
N SER A 74 -3.02 -10.49 -7.21
CA SER A 74 -3.12 -11.95 -7.26
C SER A 74 -3.04 -12.46 -8.70
N THR A 75 -3.75 -11.81 -9.64
CA THR A 75 -3.69 -12.18 -11.07
C THR A 75 -2.27 -12.08 -11.62
N GLN A 76 -1.57 -10.97 -11.34
CA GLN A 76 -0.18 -10.79 -11.79
C GLN A 76 0.77 -11.78 -11.12
N MET A 77 0.58 -12.02 -9.82
CA MET A 77 1.37 -12.99 -9.08
C MET A 77 1.17 -14.40 -9.63
N ASP A 78 -0.08 -14.77 -9.95
CA ASP A 78 -0.41 -16.06 -10.55
C ASP A 78 0.30 -16.23 -11.89
N GLU A 79 0.31 -15.21 -12.76
CA GLU A 79 1.04 -15.26 -14.03
C GLU A 79 2.54 -15.49 -13.83
N ILE A 80 3.16 -14.80 -12.87
CA ILE A 80 4.59 -14.93 -12.57
C ILE A 80 4.92 -16.31 -12.00
N LEU A 81 4.16 -16.76 -11.00
CA LEU A 81 4.41 -18.03 -10.31
C LEU A 81 4.08 -19.24 -11.18
N HIS A 82 3.13 -19.12 -12.10
CA HIS A 82 2.76 -20.20 -13.03
C HIS A 82 3.56 -20.17 -14.33
N HIS A 83 4.51 -19.25 -14.49
CA HIS A 83 5.39 -19.23 -15.64
C HIS A 83 6.23 -20.51 -15.69
N PRO A 84 6.30 -21.24 -16.83
CA PRO A 84 6.94 -22.56 -16.91
C PRO A 84 8.42 -22.52 -16.50
N ASP A 85 9.15 -21.47 -16.86
CA ASP A 85 10.56 -21.31 -16.49
C ASP A 85 10.73 -21.10 -14.97
N PHE A 86 9.80 -20.37 -14.34
CA PHE A 86 9.82 -20.14 -12.91
C PHE A 86 9.49 -21.42 -12.15
N GLN A 87 8.46 -22.16 -12.59
CA GLN A 87 8.10 -23.45 -12.00
C GLN A 87 9.20 -24.50 -12.15
N ALA A 88 9.90 -24.54 -13.29
CA ALA A 88 11.04 -25.43 -13.48
C ALA A 88 12.16 -25.13 -12.47
N LEU A 89 12.52 -23.87 -12.29
CA LEU A 89 13.50 -23.45 -11.30
C LEU A 89 13.02 -23.74 -9.87
N GLU A 90 11.79 -23.38 -9.53
CA GLU A 90 11.21 -23.57 -8.21
C GLU A 90 11.14 -25.06 -7.85
N SER A 91 10.75 -25.93 -8.78
CA SER A 91 10.69 -27.38 -8.53
C SER A 91 12.07 -27.97 -8.24
N ALA A 92 13.11 -27.54 -8.95
CA ALA A 92 14.48 -27.95 -8.71
C ALA A 92 14.99 -27.46 -7.34
N TRP A 93 14.72 -26.21 -7.00
CA TRP A 93 15.09 -25.61 -5.71
C TRP A 93 14.36 -26.25 -4.52
N ARG A 94 13.03 -26.45 -4.63
CA ARG A 94 12.25 -27.17 -3.62
C ARG A 94 12.70 -28.62 -3.47
N GLY A 95 13.10 -29.27 -4.56
CA GLY A 95 13.69 -30.60 -4.55
C GLY A 95 15.01 -30.65 -3.78
N LEU A 96 15.90 -29.68 -4.02
CA LEU A 96 17.15 -29.54 -3.27
C LEU A 96 16.89 -29.25 -1.79
N GLN A 97 15.97 -28.33 -1.49
CA GLN A 97 15.58 -28.01 -0.11
C GLN A 97 15.05 -29.25 0.60
N LEU A 98 14.20 -30.04 -0.05
CA LEU A 98 13.71 -31.30 0.52
C LEU A 98 14.84 -32.29 0.83
N LEU A 99 15.85 -32.37 -0.05
CA LEU A 99 17.01 -33.22 0.17
C LEU A 99 17.82 -32.75 1.37
N VAL A 100 18.05 -31.44 1.48
CA VAL A 100 18.73 -30.82 2.62
C VAL A 100 17.96 -31.08 3.91
N ASP A 101 16.65 -30.83 3.92
CA ASP A 101 15.78 -30.99 5.08
C ASP A 101 15.71 -32.45 5.58
N ARG A 102 15.85 -33.42 4.67
CA ARG A 102 15.85 -34.86 4.99
C ARG A 102 17.23 -35.44 5.26
N THR A 103 18.31 -34.70 5.02
CA THR A 103 19.67 -35.18 5.24
C THR A 103 20.14 -34.81 6.64
N ASN A 104 20.51 -35.82 7.43
CA ASN A 104 21.14 -35.57 8.71
C ASN A 104 22.65 -35.28 8.51
N PHE A 105 22.99 -34.01 8.35
CA PHE A 105 24.38 -33.56 8.18
C PHE A 105 25.29 -33.85 9.40
N ARG A 106 24.75 -34.28 10.55
CA ARG A 106 25.55 -34.71 11.70
C ARG A 106 26.23 -36.07 11.48
N GLU A 107 25.77 -36.85 10.51
CA GLU A 107 26.38 -38.14 10.16
C GLU A 107 27.46 -38.05 9.08
N ASN A 108 28.09 -36.87 8.94
CA ASN A 108 29.22 -36.65 8.01
C ASN A 108 28.87 -36.89 6.52
N ILE A 109 27.61 -36.62 6.16
CA ILE A 109 27.12 -36.58 4.78
C ILE A 109 27.36 -35.16 4.25
N LYS A 110 27.99 -35.03 3.08
CA LYS A 110 28.30 -33.75 2.41
C LYS A 110 27.60 -33.65 1.06
#